data_AF-A0A419VXH9-F1
#
_entry.id   AF-A0A419VXH9-F1
#
_cell.length_a   1.000
_cell.length_b   1.000
_cell.length_c   1.000
_cell.angle_alpha   90.00
_cell.angle_beta   90.00
_cell.angle_gamma   90.00
#
_symmetry.space_group_name_H-M   'P 1'
#
loop_
_entity.id
_entity.type
_entity.pdbx_description
1 polymer ?
#
loop_
_entity_poly.entity_id
_entity_poly.type
_entity_poly.pdbx_seq_one_letter_code
_entity_poly.pdbx_strand_id
1 'polypeptide(L)' 'MLRLTIGQLTFGSTALLLIAISFFCSGLIIGLIISAAIFDEIQLSIFVIMLPAFIPWLFLIKAIRKEIKTAKIAD' A
#
# COMPACT_ATOMS: atom_id res chain seq x y z
N MET A 1 6.49 16.14 15.55
CA MET A 1 6.63 15.09 14.51
C MET A 1 5.75 13.90 14.91
N LEU A 2 4.73 13.57 14.11
CA LEU A 2 3.88 12.41 14.38
C LEU A 2 4.69 11.14 14.11
N ARG A 3 4.92 10.33 15.13
CA ARG A 3 5.54 9.00 15.03
C ARG A 3 4.48 7.99 15.45
N LEU A 4 4.15 7.06 14.55
CA LEU A 4 3.15 6.04 14.82
C LEU A 4 3.88 4.71 14.92
N THR A 5 3.80 4.11 16.11
CA THR A 5 4.49 2.86 16.43
C THR A 5 3.48 1.71 16.36
N ILE A 6 3.69 0.75 15.47
CA ILE A 6 2.89 -0.47 15.37
C ILE A 6 3.82 -1.65 15.63
N GLY A 7 3.70 -2.29 16.80
CA GLY A 7 4.67 -3.29 17.24
C GLY A 7 6.07 -2.67 17.39
N GLN A 8 7.06 -3.19 16.66
CA GLN A 8 8.43 -2.64 16.63
C GLN A 8 8.67 -1.66 15.45
N LEU A 9 7.66 -1.38 14.62
CA LEU A 9 7.81 -0.52 13.46
C LEU A 9 7.50 0.92 13.84
N THR A 10 8.51 1.80 13.75
CA THR A 10 8.32 3.23 13.92
C THR A 10 8.14 3.87 12.54
N PHE A 11 6.91 4.23 12.19
CA PHE A 11 6.66 4.89 10.92
C PHE A 11 6.80 6.41 11.08
N GLY A 12 7.69 7.00 10.29
CA GLY A 12 7.76 8.45 10.12
C GLY A 12 6.52 8.98 9.38
N SER A 13 6.16 10.24 9.62
CA SER A 13 5.01 10.91 8.99
C SER A 13 5.00 10.81 7.46
N THR A 14 6.17 10.89 6.82
CA THR A 14 6.30 10.76 5.36
C THR A 14 5.98 9.34 4.86
N ALA A 15 6.35 8.30 5.63
CA ALA A 15 6.07 6.91 5.26
C ALA A 15 4.57 6.61 5.37
N LEU A 16 3.91 7.11 6.43
CA LEU A 16 2.46 7.01 6.59
C LEU A 16 1.72 7.71 5.45
N LEU A 17 2.17 8.91 5.06
CA LEU A 17 1.59 9.66 3.96
C LEU A 17 1.71 8.90 2.63
N LEU A 18 2.88 8.34 2.34
CA LEU A 18 3.11 7.54 1.12
C LEU A 18 2.25 6.29 1.07
N ILE A 19 2.09 5.60 2.20
CA ILE A 19 1.21 4.42 2.31
C ILE A 19 -0.24 4.84 2.08
N ALA A 20 -0.70 5.90 2.75
CA ALA A 20 -2.07 6.39 2.63
C ALA A 20 -2.41 6.81 1.18
N ILE A 21 -1.52 7.56 0.52
CA ILE A 21 -1.71 7.94 -0.89
C ILE A 21 -1.74 6.71 -1.79
N SER A 22 -0.85 5.73 -1.56
CA SER A 22 -0.82 4.49 -2.34
C SER A 22 -2.12 3.70 -2.22
N PHE A 23 -2.66 3.57 -1.00
CA PHE A 23 -3.96 2.93 -0.76
C PHE A 23 -5.10 3.70 -1.44
N PHE A 24 -5.10 5.02 -1.33
CA PHE A 24 -6.11 5.87 -1.96
C PHE A 24 -6.09 5.72 -3.48
N CYS A 25 -4.93 5.83 -4.13
CA CYS A 25 -4.80 5.64 -5.57
C CYS A 25 -5.19 4.22 -6.01
N SER A 26 -4.83 3.20 -5.24
CA SER A 26 -5.22 1.82 -5.54
C SER A 26 -6.73 1.64 -5.48
N GLY A 27 -7.38 2.23 -4.47
CA GLY A 27 -8.84 2.23 -4.34
C GLY A 27 -9.54 2.96 -5.50
N LEU A 28 -9.00 4.11 -5.93
CA LEU A 28 -9.51 4.83 -7.11
C LEU A 28 -9.40 4.00 -8.39
N ILE A 29 -8.27 3.35 -8.63
CA ILE A 29 -8.06 2.51 -9.82
C ILE A 29 -9.03 1.32 -9.80
N ILE A 30 -9.18 0.65 -8.65
CA ILE A 30 -10.13 -0.46 -8.51
C ILE A 30 -11.57 0.02 -8.74
N GLY A 31 -11.96 1.16 -8.18
CA GLY A 31 -13.28 1.75 -8.39
C GLY A 31 -13.56 2.08 -9.86
N LEU A 32 -12.57 2.65 -10.56
CA LEU A 32 -12.64 2.91 -12.02
C LEU A 32 -12.82 1.63 -12.81
N ILE A 33 -12.03 0.60 -12.49
CA ILE A 33 -12.09 -0.71 -13.15
C ILE A 33 -13.48 -1.35 -12.96
N ILE A 34 -13.98 -1.38 -11.72
CA ILE A 34 -15.32 -1.91 -11.41
C ILE A 34 -16.39 -1.11 -12.14
N SER A 35 -16.31 0.21 -12.12
CA SER A 35 -17.25 1.08 -12.82
C SER A 35 -17.26 0.77 -14.32
N ALA A 36 -16.09 0.69 -14.96
CA ALA A 36 -15.99 0.37 -16.39
C ALA A 36 -16.58 -1.01 -16.72
N ALA A 37 -16.35 -2.00 -15.89
CA ALA A 37 -16.92 -3.33 -16.10
C ALA A 37 -18.44 -3.38 -15.97
N ILE A 38 -19.04 -2.54 -15.13
CA ILE A 38 -20.49 -2.42 -15.01
C ILE A 38 -21.09 -1.75 -16.27
N PHE A 39 -20.42 -0.73 -16.82
CA PHE A 39 -20.94 -0.01 -17.99
C PHE A 39 -20.73 -0.75 -19.31
N ASP A 40 -19.62 -1.46 -19.47
CA ASP A 40 -19.25 -2.13 -20.73
C ASP A 40 -19.49 -3.66 -20.71
N GLU A 41 -20.18 -4.19 -19.69
CA GLU A 41 -20.40 -5.64 -19.46
C GLU A 41 -19.11 -6.50 -19.53
N ILE A 42 -17.97 -5.89 -19.24
CA ILE A 42 -16.67 -6.58 -19.31
C ILE A 42 -16.57 -7.57 -18.14
N GLN A 43 -16.30 -8.84 -18.45
CA GLN A 43 -15.95 -9.83 -17.44
C GLN A 43 -14.61 -9.47 -16.79
N LEU A 44 -14.67 -8.85 -15.62
CA LEU A 44 -13.50 -8.54 -14.82
C LEU A 44 -12.91 -9.80 -14.20
N SER A 45 -11.66 -10.09 -14.57
CA SER A 45 -10.87 -11.09 -13.86
C SER A 45 -10.34 -10.53 -12.54
N ILE A 46 -10.46 -11.32 -11.47
CA ILE A 46 -9.89 -10.99 -10.14
C ILE A 46 -8.39 -10.65 -10.22
N PHE A 47 -7.66 -11.21 -11.18
CA PHE A 47 -6.24 -10.94 -11.40
C PHE A 47 -5.96 -9.47 -11.80
N VAL A 48 -6.90 -8.82 -12.51
CA VAL A 48 -6.78 -7.40 -12.90
C VAL A 48 -6.94 -6.49 -11.67
N ILE A 49 -7.79 -6.87 -10.73
CA ILE A 49 -8.02 -6.14 -9.47
C ILE A 49 -6.86 -6.35 -8.48
N MET A 50 -6.20 -7.52 -8.52
CA MET A 50 -5.05 -7.81 -7.65
C MET A 50 -3.82 -6.95 -7.95
N LEU A 51 -3.59 -6.55 -9.20
CA LEU A 51 -2.46 -5.72 -9.61
C LEU A 51 -2.38 -4.38 -8.83
N PRO A 52 -3.42 -3.53 -8.84
CA PRO A 52 -3.40 -2.28 -8.06
C PRO A 52 -3.33 -2.55 -6.56
N ALA A 53 -3.90 -3.65 -6.05
CA ALA A 53 -3.82 -4.00 -4.63
C ALA A 53 -2.39 -4.32 -4.15
N PHE A 54 -1.47 -4.68 -5.07
CA PHE A 54 -0.07 -4.95 -4.74
C PHE A 54 0.81 -3.69 -4.65
N ILE A 55 0.37 -2.55 -5.20
CA ILE A 55 1.15 -1.31 -5.24
C ILE A 55 1.54 -0.81 -3.83
N PRO A 56 0.63 -0.75 -2.83
CA PRO A 56 0.99 -0.30 -1.48
C PRO A 56 2.05 -1.18 -0.82
N TRP A 57 2.06 -2.48 -1.12
CA TRP A 57 3.03 -3.43 -0.58
C TRP A 57 4.46 -3.17 -1.05
N LEU A 58 4.66 -2.68 -2.27
CA LEU A 58 6.01 -2.32 -2.76
C LEU A 58 6.66 -1.20 -1.95
N PHE A 59 5.85 -0.25 -1.46
CA PHE A 59 6.31 0.83 -0.60
C PHE A 59 6.47 0.38 0.85
N LEU A 60 5.52 -0.40 1.35
CA LEU A 60 5.56 -0.98 2.70
C LEU A 60 6.76 -1.90 2.88
N ILE A 61 7.09 -2.77 1.92
CA ILE A 61 8.17 -3.75 2.08
C ILE A 61 9.53 -3.08 2.20
N LYS A 62 9.75 -1.96 1.51
CA LYS A 62 10.98 -1.15 1.63
C LYS A 62 11.07 -0.51 3.01
N ALA A 63 9.98 0.05 3.51
CA ALA A 63 9.92 0.64 4.85
C ALA A 63 10.14 -0.42 5.93
N ILE A 64 9.41 -1.53 5.86
CA ILE A 64 9.54 -2.68 6.78
C ILE A 64 10.97 -3.21 6.79
N ARG A 65 11.59 -3.44 5.63
CA ARG A 65 12.95 -3.99 5.54
C ARG A 65 14.02 -3.04 6.08
N LYS A 66 13.81 -1.72 5.94
CA LYS A 66 14.72 -0.70 6.47
C LYS A 66 14.68 -0.68 8.00
N GLU A 67 13.49 -0.74 8.58
CA GLU A 67 13.31 -0.71 10.04
C GLU A 67 13.74 -2.03 10.72
N ILE A 68 13.49 -3.20 10.12
CA ILE A 68 13.96 -4.51 10.65
C ILE A 68 15.50 -4.57 10.71
N LYS A 69 16.21 -3.98 9.75
CA LYS A 69 17.68 -3.95 9.76
C LYS A 69 18.24 -3.05 10.87
N THR A 70 17.56 -1.96 11.18
CA THR A 70 17.97 -1.02 12.25
C THR A 70 17.77 -1.64 13.64
N ALA A 71 16.69 -2.40 13.84
CA ALA A 71 16.45 -3.13 15.09
C ALA A 71 17.55 -4.17 15.39
N LYS A 72 18.12 -4.80 14.35
CA LYS A 72 19.14 -5.84 14.48
C LYS A 72 20.56 -5.32 14.78
N ILE A 73 20.79 -4.00 14.76
CA ILE A 73 22.09 -3.37 15.04
C ILE A 73 22.15 -2.86 16.50
N ALA A 74 21.03 -2.91 17.23
CA ALA A 74 20.93 -2.48 18.63
C ALA A 74 21.03 -3.63 19.65
N ASP A 75 21.23 -4.87 19.18
CA ASP A 75 21.66 -6.03 19.98
C ASP A 75 23.18 -6.26 19.79
#